data_AF-A0A2D6SP51-F1
#
_entry.id   AF-A0A2D6SP51-F1
#
_cell.length_a   1.000
_cell.length_b   1.000
_cell.length_c   1.000
_cell.angle_alpha   90.00
_cell.angle_beta   90.00
_cell.angle_gamma   90.00
#
_symmetry.space_group_name_H-M   'P 1'
#
loop_
_entity.id
_entity.type
_entity.pdbx_description
1 polymer ?
#
loop_
_entity_poly.entity_id
_entity_poly.type
_entity_poly.pdbx_seq_one_letter_code
_entity_poly.pdbx_strand_id
1 'polypeptide(L)'
;MHKRSEISDGIWVVLSAIIAVVGLLLLFPLIGETKEVTESLTDYQICKDGNLLKAKNKIKAIDWINKEEGVNHCTTQQVLVPKDKEYETITKNMALCKDQFLLGTEEVFPSKDANYCAFCSVLEFEDQSKKLNGLTNYLATTKMPGTDTYYLTYFSDIDVKEEKITHLENLELNNVKIDTSKKLAIMFVMYKDAFPGVVEAPKSVTAFGSGVGGTVAGGIVMGLSYFGGIGLCSTLIGCSVGVFLIGGASGMTGYLIGSDRGADWRARLLVTEYNKENLKQLDCTQLEGKDSLKIQEK
;
A
#
# COMPACT_ATOMS: atom_id res chain seq x y z
N MET A 1 -63.36 44.36 14.01
CA MET A 1 -61.91 44.47 14.30
C MET A 1 -61.16 43.12 14.13
N HIS A 2 -61.43 42.34 13.06
CA HIS A 2 -60.80 41.01 12.89
C HIS A 2 -59.89 40.85 11.66
N LYS A 3 -59.74 41.87 10.81
CA LYS A 3 -59.03 41.74 9.52
C LYS A 3 -57.50 41.95 9.57
N ARG A 4 -56.92 42.22 10.75
CA ARG A 4 -55.47 42.43 10.90
C ARG A 4 -54.66 41.18 11.22
N SER A 5 -55.27 40.06 11.64
CA SER A 5 -54.48 38.85 11.96
C SER A 5 -54.12 38.02 10.72
N GLU A 6 -54.96 37.99 9.69
CA GLU A 6 -54.73 37.15 8.49
C GLU A 6 -53.49 37.57 7.68
N ILE A 7 -53.10 38.86 7.71
CA ILE A 7 -51.92 39.35 6.98
C ILE A 7 -50.63 38.98 7.72
N SER A 8 -50.67 38.86 9.05
CA SER A 8 -49.51 38.49 9.87
C SER A 8 -49.10 37.03 9.63
N ASP A 9 -50.08 36.13 9.53
CA ASP A 9 -49.81 34.68 9.42
C ASP A 9 -49.18 34.31 8.07
N GLY A 10 -49.58 35.00 6.99
CA GLY A 10 -48.99 34.80 5.66
C GLY A 10 -47.51 35.18 5.58
N ILE A 11 -47.07 36.22 6.29
CA ILE A 11 -45.67 36.67 6.28
C ILE A 11 -44.76 35.64 6.95
N TRP A 12 -45.19 35.03 8.07
CA TRP A 12 -44.41 34.01 8.77
C TRP A 12 -44.24 32.72 7.98
N VAL A 13 -45.26 32.31 7.22
CA VAL A 13 -45.18 31.14 6.32
C VAL A 13 -44.15 31.38 5.21
N VAL A 14 -44.14 32.58 4.61
CA VAL A 14 -43.15 32.92 3.57
C VAL A 14 -41.74 33.00 4.17
N LEU A 15 -41.57 33.62 5.34
CA LEU A 15 -40.27 33.72 6.01
C LEU A 15 -39.70 32.36 6.39
N SER A 16 -40.52 31.46 6.94
CA SER A 16 -40.11 30.10 7.27
C SER A 16 -39.72 29.27 6.05
N ALA A 17 -40.45 29.40 4.94
CA ALA A 17 -40.08 28.77 3.67
C ALA A 17 -38.75 29.29 3.12
N ILE A 18 -38.50 30.60 3.19
CA ILE A 18 -37.22 31.20 2.76
C ILE A 18 -36.07 30.68 3.63
N ILE A 19 -36.23 30.65 4.95
CA ILE A 19 -35.19 30.15 5.86
C ILE A 19 -34.91 28.67 5.58
N ALA A 20 -35.93 27.85 5.34
CA ALA A 20 -35.76 26.44 5.00
C ALA A 20 -35.00 26.26 3.68
N VAL A 21 -35.31 27.04 2.65
CA VAL A 21 -34.61 27.01 1.34
C VAL A 21 -33.17 27.46 1.48
N VAL A 22 -32.90 28.54 2.22
CA VAL A 22 -31.54 29.01 2.48
C VAL A 22 -30.76 27.98 3.29
N GLY A 23 -31.37 27.37 4.31
CA GLY A 23 -30.78 26.28 5.08
C GLY A 23 -30.42 25.07 4.22
N LEU A 24 -31.31 24.66 3.31
CA LEU A 24 -31.07 23.56 2.37
C LEU A 24 -29.92 23.87 1.40
N LEU A 25 -29.87 25.11 0.89
CA LEU A 25 -28.80 25.56 -0.01
C LEU A 25 -27.43 25.61 0.68
N LEU A 26 -27.39 25.97 1.97
CA LEU A 26 -26.17 25.94 2.77
C LEU A 26 -25.67 24.53 3.07
N LEU A 27 -26.54 23.52 3.07
CA LEU A 27 -26.16 22.11 3.23
C LEU A 27 -25.65 21.47 1.93
N PHE A 28 -26.01 22.00 0.76
CA PHE A 28 -25.62 21.46 -0.54
C PHE A 28 -24.09 21.28 -0.74
N PRO A 29 -23.21 22.24 -0.36
CA PRO A 29 -21.77 22.04 -0.50
C PRO A 29 -21.22 20.88 0.35
N LEU A 30 -21.82 20.58 1.51
CA LEU A 30 -21.41 19.44 2.34
C LEU A 30 -21.70 18.08 1.66
N ILE A 31 -22.66 18.03 0.73
CA ILE A 31 -23.01 16.82 0.00
C ILE A 31 -21.99 16.53 -1.12
N GLY A 32 -21.30 17.55 -1.64
CA GLY A 32 -20.27 17.38 -2.68
C GLY A 32 -19.07 16.59 -2.18
N GLU A 33 -18.49 17.00 -1.06
CA GLU A 33 -17.30 16.37 -0.46
C GLU A 33 -17.56 14.94 0.04
N THR A 34 -18.80 14.62 0.41
CA THR A 34 -19.14 13.27 0.89
C THR A 34 -19.19 12.22 -0.23
N LYS A 35 -19.39 12.61 -1.50
CA LYS A 35 -19.45 11.65 -2.61
C LYS A 35 -18.12 10.96 -2.89
N GLU A 36 -17.04 11.71 -3.01
CA GLU A 36 -15.70 11.15 -3.27
C GLU A 36 -15.25 10.22 -2.14
N VAL A 37 -15.52 10.61 -0.89
CA VAL A 37 -15.24 9.76 0.27
C VAL A 37 -16.06 8.46 0.22
N THR A 38 -17.36 8.55 -0.12
CA THR A 38 -18.24 7.38 -0.16
C THR A 38 -17.87 6.40 -1.27
N GLU A 39 -17.52 6.89 -2.47
CA GLU A 39 -17.06 6.05 -3.58
C GLU A 39 -15.77 5.32 -3.22
N SER A 40 -14.79 6.02 -2.65
CA SER A 40 -13.51 5.40 -2.24
C SER A 40 -13.68 4.30 -1.18
N LEU A 41 -14.61 4.48 -0.24
CA LEU A 41 -14.93 3.48 0.79
C LEU A 41 -15.66 2.28 0.21
N THR A 42 -16.55 2.51 -0.74
CA THR A 42 -17.31 1.44 -1.42
C THR A 42 -16.37 0.56 -2.23
N ASP A 43 -15.49 1.15 -3.05
CA ASP A 43 -14.48 0.42 -3.83
C ASP A 43 -13.54 -0.38 -2.92
N TYR A 44 -13.11 0.24 -1.82
CA TYR A 44 -12.26 -0.43 -0.82
C TYR A 44 -12.96 -1.66 -0.20
N GLN A 45 -14.23 -1.54 0.20
CA GLN A 45 -14.99 -2.67 0.77
C GLN A 45 -15.21 -3.77 -0.25
N ILE A 46 -15.59 -3.43 -1.49
CA ILE A 46 -15.78 -4.40 -2.58
C ILE A 46 -14.48 -5.16 -2.85
N CYS A 47 -13.34 -4.45 -2.92
CA CYS A 47 -12.02 -5.06 -3.08
C CYS A 47 -11.68 -6.02 -1.94
N LYS A 48 -11.85 -5.59 -0.68
CA LYS A 48 -11.56 -6.41 0.51
C LYS A 48 -12.46 -7.64 0.58
N ASP A 49 -13.76 -7.49 0.35
CA ASP A 49 -14.72 -8.60 0.37
C ASP A 49 -14.46 -9.58 -0.77
N GLY A 50 -14.07 -9.08 -1.95
CA GLY A 50 -13.61 -9.90 -3.07
C GLY A 50 -12.39 -10.74 -2.71
N ASN A 51 -11.37 -10.13 -2.11
CA ASN A 51 -10.18 -10.85 -1.63
C ASN A 51 -10.53 -11.86 -0.52
N LEU A 52 -11.44 -11.52 0.40
CA LEU A 52 -11.93 -12.44 1.44
C LEU A 52 -12.65 -13.65 0.85
N LEU A 53 -13.47 -13.44 -0.18
CA LEU A 53 -14.16 -14.51 -0.88
C LEU A 53 -13.17 -15.42 -1.63
N LYS A 54 -12.17 -14.84 -2.30
CA LYS A 54 -11.09 -15.59 -2.96
C LYS A 54 -10.34 -16.48 -1.97
N ALA A 55 -9.92 -15.92 -0.83
CA ALA A 55 -9.22 -16.64 0.22
C ALA A 55 -10.06 -17.81 0.79
N LYS A 56 -11.32 -17.56 1.15
CA LYS A 56 -12.21 -18.58 1.74
C LYS A 56 -12.49 -19.77 0.82
N ASN A 57 -12.61 -19.51 -0.48
CA ASN A 57 -12.99 -20.52 -1.45
C ASN A 57 -11.82 -21.34 -2.01
N LYS A 58 -10.59 -21.14 -1.47
CA LYS A 58 -9.37 -21.91 -1.78
C LYS A 58 -9.29 -22.36 -3.24
N ILE A 59 -9.47 -21.41 -4.15
CA ILE A 59 -9.12 -21.40 -5.58
C ILE A 59 -9.15 -22.77 -6.29
N LYS A 60 -10.26 -23.51 -6.12
CA LYS A 60 -10.57 -24.69 -6.96
C LYS A 60 -11.96 -24.64 -7.58
N ALA A 61 -12.87 -23.83 -7.01
CA ALA A 61 -14.23 -23.67 -7.53
C ALA A 61 -14.43 -22.39 -8.37
N ILE A 62 -13.51 -21.41 -8.30
CA ILE A 62 -13.70 -20.08 -8.92
C ILE A 62 -13.01 -19.96 -10.30
N ASP A 63 -12.23 -20.93 -10.78
CA ASP A 63 -11.68 -20.86 -12.15
C ASP A 63 -12.79 -20.80 -13.23
N TRP A 64 -14.02 -21.21 -12.90
CA TRP A 64 -15.19 -21.09 -13.77
C TRP A 64 -15.88 -19.72 -13.69
N ILE A 65 -15.99 -19.13 -12.48
CA ILE A 65 -16.60 -17.81 -12.27
C ILE A 65 -15.64 -16.68 -12.69
N ASN A 66 -14.35 -16.82 -12.40
CA ASN A 66 -13.29 -15.88 -12.79
C ASN A 66 -13.04 -15.84 -14.30
N LYS A 67 -13.56 -16.79 -15.09
CA LYS A 67 -13.38 -16.74 -16.55
C LYS A 67 -14.37 -15.79 -17.24
N GLU A 68 -15.50 -15.48 -16.58
CA GLU A 68 -16.49 -14.51 -17.08
C GLU A 68 -16.52 -13.21 -16.24
N GLU A 69 -16.10 -13.23 -14.97
CA GLU A 69 -16.05 -12.06 -14.08
C GLU A 69 -14.64 -11.74 -13.54
N GLY A 70 -13.59 -12.17 -14.26
CA GLY A 70 -12.16 -12.22 -13.85
C GLY A 70 -11.44 -10.92 -13.48
N VAL A 71 -12.09 -9.99 -12.81
CA VAL A 71 -11.49 -8.73 -12.39
C VAL A 71 -11.48 -8.73 -10.88
N ASN A 72 -10.30 -8.80 -10.27
CA ASN A 72 -10.20 -8.27 -8.92
C ASN A 72 -10.71 -6.83 -8.97
N HIS A 73 -11.82 -6.55 -8.28
CA HIS A 73 -12.45 -5.24 -8.26
C HIS A 73 -11.61 -4.18 -7.53
N CYS A 74 -10.43 -4.55 -7.01
CA CYS A 74 -9.44 -3.59 -6.53
C CYS A 74 -9.01 -2.65 -7.67
N THR A 75 -9.59 -1.45 -7.68
CA THR A 75 -9.20 -0.33 -8.53
C THR A 75 -7.96 0.34 -7.93
N THR A 76 -7.03 0.77 -8.81
CA THR A 76 -5.88 1.56 -8.36
C THR A 76 -6.33 2.97 -8.06
N GLN A 77 -6.19 3.41 -6.82
CA GLN A 77 -6.63 4.74 -6.40
C GLN A 77 -5.60 5.81 -6.81
N GLN A 78 -6.04 6.86 -7.48
CA GLN A 78 -5.23 8.05 -7.71
C GLN A 78 -5.43 9.00 -6.53
N VAL A 79 -4.36 9.33 -5.80
CA VAL A 79 -4.44 10.11 -4.58
C VAL A 79 -3.58 11.35 -4.71
N LEU A 80 -4.21 12.53 -4.63
CA LEU A 80 -3.49 13.79 -4.46
C LEU A 80 -3.02 13.88 -3.00
N VAL A 81 -1.72 14.08 -2.79
CA VAL A 81 -1.10 14.19 -1.48
C VAL A 81 -1.01 15.67 -1.11
N PRO A 82 -1.76 16.12 -0.08
CA PRO A 82 -1.73 17.51 0.32
C PRO A 82 -0.35 17.90 0.84
N LYS A 83 0.00 19.17 0.64
CA LYS A 83 1.22 19.73 1.21
C LYS A 83 1.27 19.52 2.73
N ASP A 84 2.45 19.14 3.24
CA ASP A 84 2.74 18.91 4.67
C ASP A 84 1.96 17.73 5.30
N LYS A 85 1.32 16.91 4.46
CA LYS A 85 0.61 15.66 4.82
C LYS A 85 1.21 14.43 4.16
N GLU A 86 2.46 14.52 3.69
CA GLU A 86 3.07 13.51 2.84
C GLU A 86 3.21 12.16 3.55
N TYR A 87 3.84 12.12 4.73
CA TYR A 87 4.00 10.87 5.49
C TYR A 87 2.68 10.27 5.96
N GLU A 88 1.75 11.11 6.42
CA GLU A 88 0.42 10.67 6.87
C GLU A 88 -0.34 10.00 5.72
N THR A 89 -0.34 10.62 4.54
CA THR A 89 -1.05 10.12 3.36
C THR A 89 -0.41 8.86 2.80
N ILE A 90 0.93 8.81 2.68
CA ILE A 90 1.67 7.61 2.26
C ILE A 90 1.32 6.44 3.19
N THR A 91 1.44 6.67 4.50
CA THR A 91 1.28 5.62 5.50
C THR A 91 -0.17 5.12 5.60
N LYS A 92 -1.15 6.04 5.51
CA LYS A 92 -2.58 5.69 5.43
C LYS A 92 -2.86 4.79 4.23
N ASN A 93 -2.32 5.12 3.07
CA ASN A 93 -2.51 4.32 1.86
C ASN A 93 -1.80 2.96 1.94
N MET A 94 -0.63 2.89 2.57
CA MET A 94 0.02 1.61 2.89
C MET A 94 -0.88 0.73 3.78
N ALA A 95 -1.50 1.31 4.81
CA ALA A 95 -2.40 0.59 5.71
C ALA A 95 -3.65 0.07 5.00
N LEU A 96 -4.29 0.93 4.19
CA LEU A 96 -5.43 0.52 3.37
C LEU A 96 -5.06 -0.60 2.40
N CYS A 97 -3.91 -0.50 1.74
CA CYS A 97 -3.39 -1.52 0.84
C CYS A 97 -3.19 -2.87 1.57
N LYS A 98 -2.49 -2.89 2.71
CA LYS A 98 -2.29 -4.13 3.47
C LYS A 98 -3.62 -4.74 3.91
N ASP A 99 -4.56 -3.92 4.36
CA ASP A 99 -5.86 -4.39 4.84
C ASP A 99 -6.81 -4.88 3.71
N GLN A 100 -6.78 -4.24 2.53
CA GLN A 100 -7.49 -4.71 1.32
C GLN A 100 -7.11 -6.14 0.97
N PHE A 101 -5.83 -6.49 1.14
CA PHE A 101 -5.28 -7.83 0.90
C PHE A 101 -5.19 -8.67 2.19
N LEU A 102 -6.14 -8.47 3.11
CA LEU A 102 -6.33 -9.29 4.30
C LEU A 102 -5.07 -9.40 5.16
N LEU A 103 -4.33 -8.30 5.29
CA LEU A 103 -3.07 -8.22 6.04
C LEU A 103 -1.96 -9.14 5.52
N GLY A 104 -2.15 -9.77 4.35
CA GLY A 104 -1.27 -10.82 3.84
C GLY A 104 -1.32 -12.13 4.62
N THR A 105 -2.30 -12.32 5.50
CA THR A 105 -2.45 -13.55 6.29
C THR A 105 -3.12 -14.68 5.52
N GLU A 106 -3.77 -14.35 4.41
CA GLU A 106 -4.51 -15.28 3.58
C GLU A 106 -3.94 -15.29 2.16
N GLU A 107 -4.04 -16.44 1.48
CA GLU A 107 -3.70 -16.59 0.07
C GLU A 107 -4.85 -16.02 -0.78
N VAL A 108 -4.66 -14.83 -1.34
CA VAL A 108 -5.69 -14.10 -2.12
C VAL A 108 -5.49 -14.21 -3.64
N PHE A 109 -4.32 -14.70 -4.07
CA PHE A 109 -3.95 -14.92 -5.48
C PHE A 109 -3.93 -16.41 -5.82
N PRO A 110 -4.01 -16.78 -7.11
CA PRO A 110 -4.00 -18.17 -7.55
C PRO A 110 -2.87 -19.01 -6.96
N SER A 111 -3.16 -20.29 -6.73
CA SER A 111 -2.27 -21.19 -6.00
C SER A 111 -1.01 -21.67 -6.73
N LYS A 112 -0.60 -21.02 -7.81
CA LYS A 112 0.60 -21.37 -8.56
C LYS A 112 1.82 -20.61 -8.03
N ASP A 113 2.98 -21.24 -8.13
CA ASP A 113 4.23 -20.62 -7.67
C ASP A 113 4.58 -19.44 -8.59
N ALA A 114 4.53 -18.23 -8.04
CA ALA A 114 4.63 -16.99 -8.80
C ALA A 114 4.77 -15.76 -7.89
N ASN A 115 5.10 -14.63 -8.52
CA ASN A 115 5.08 -13.32 -7.91
C ASN A 115 3.79 -12.61 -8.30
N TYR A 116 2.95 -12.30 -7.32
CA TYR A 116 1.68 -11.62 -7.52
C TYR A 116 1.79 -10.19 -7.03
N CYS A 117 1.37 -9.23 -7.86
CA CYS A 117 1.43 -7.82 -7.54
C CYS A 117 0.07 -7.16 -7.74
N ALA A 118 -0.28 -6.24 -6.87
CA ALA A 118 -1.46 -5.40 -7.02
C ALA A 118 -1.14 -3.94 -6.71
N PHE A 119 -1.60 -3.04 -7.58
CA PHE A 119 -1.51 -1.59 -7.35
C PHE A 119 -2.67 -1.13 -6.49
N CYS A 120 -2.38 -0.74 -5.26
CA CYS A 120 -3.37 -0.18 -4.35
C CYS A 120 -3.61 1.30 -4.67
N SER A 121 -2.53 2.09 -4.74
CA SER A 121 -2.63 3.50 -5.06
C SER A 121 -1.41 4.06 -5.78
N VAL A 122 -1.65 5.17 -6.49
CA VAL A 122 -0.64 6.04 -7.09
C VAL A 122 -0.83 7.42 -6.48
N LEU A 123 0.21 7.89 -5.80
CA LEU A 123 0.23 9.16 -5.10
C LEU A 123 0.87 10.24 -5.98
N GLU A 124 0.23 11.38 -6.08
CA GLU A 124 0.72 12.58 -6.76
C GLU A 124 0.82 13.72 -5.75
N PHE A 125 1.99 14.34 -5.61
CA PHE A 125 2.23 15.35 -4.58
C PHE A 125 1.87 16.75 -5.09
N GLU A 126 1.16 17.52 -4.26
CA GLU A 126 0.94 18.95 -4.52
C GLU A 126 2.26 19.74 -4.51
N ASP A 127 3.13 19.44 -3.55
CA ASP A 127 4.47 20.03 -3.46
C ASP A 127 5.50 19.12 -4.13
N GLN A 128 5.81 19.42 -5.38
CA GLN A 128 6.73 18.65 -6.24
C GLN A 128 8.21 19.03 -6.07
N SER A 129 8.54 19.90 -5.10
CA SER A 129 9.89 20.48 -4.96
C SER A 129 10.75 19.84 -3.87
N LYS A 130 10.20 18.88 -3.12
CA LYS A 130 10.80 18.33 -1.91
C LYS A 130 11.39 16.92 -2.15
N LYS A 131 12.34 16.57 -1.30
CA LYS A 131 12.77 15.18 -1.11
C LYS A 131 12.40 14.78 0.32
N LEU A 132 11.56 13.76 0.44
CA LEU A 132 11.13 13.23 1.74
C LEU A 132 12.14 12.18 2.18
N ASN A 133 12.58 12.26 3.44
CA ASN A 133 13.54 11.36 4.04
C ASN A 133 13.00 10.92 5.41
N GLY A 134 13.28 9.69 5.84
CA GLY A 134 12.86 9.24 7.17
C GLY A 134 11.43 8.72 7.23
N LEU A 135 10.86 8.21 6.13
CA LEU A 135 9.62 7.44 6.17
C LEU A 135 9.74 6.29 7.18
N THR A 136 10.86 5.57 7.21
CA THR A 136 11.10 4.50 8.21
C THR A 136 10.99 5.01 9.64
N ASN A 137 11.59 6.16 9.96
CA ASN A 137 11.46 6.77 11.28
C ASN A 137 10.00 7.12 11.61
N TYR A 138 9.28 7.71 10.65
CA TYR A 138 7.85 8.01 10.80
C TYR A 138 7.05 6.74 11.10
N LEU A 139 7.29 5.65 10.37
CA LEU A 139 6.63 4.35 10.61
C LEU A 139 6.94 3.80 12.01
N ALA A 140 8.17 3.96 12.48
CA ALA A 140 8.63 3.44 13.77
C ALA A 140 8.07 4.23 14.96
N THR A 141 7.85 5.53 14.80
CA THR A 141 7.49 6.46 15.90
C THR A 141 6.04 6.90 15.88
N THR A 142 5.28 6.60 14.84
CA THR A 142 3.87 7.01 14.71
C THR A 142 2.92 5.85 14.97
N LYS A 143 1.98 6.04 15.91
CA LYS A 143 0.88 5.10 16.18
C LYS A 143 -0.20 5.19 15.12
N MET A 144 -0.83 4.05 14.80
CA MET A 144 -2.02 4.06 13.95
C MET A 144 -3.20 4.69 14.69
N PRO A 145 -4.03 5.51 14.01
CA PRO A 145 -5.23 6.09 14.60
C PRO A 145 -6.14 5.02 15.24
N GLY A 146 -6.54 5.26 16.49
CA GLY A 146 -7.46 4.36 17.22
C GLY A 146 -6.82 3.09 17.78
N THR A 147 -5.50 2.95 17.72
CA THR A 147 -4.78 1.80 18.29
C THR A 147 -3.53 2.22 19.07
N ASP A 148 -2.98 1.33 19.88
CA ASP A 148 -1.67 1.50 20.52
C ASP A 148 -0.49 0.98 19.69
N THR A 149 -0.75 0.54 18.46
CA THR A 149 0.23 -0.10 17.57
C THR A 149 0.92 0.92 16.68
N TYR A 150 2.26 0.89 16.63
CA TYR A 150 3.04 1.67 15.67
C TYR A 150 2.88 1.13 14.24
N TYR A 151 2.95 2.00 13.23
CA TYR A 151 2.83 1.58 11.84
C TYR A 151 3.87 0.53 11.43
N LEU A 152 5.12 0.67 11.88
CA LEU A 152 6.17 -0.31 11.64
C LEU A 152 5.78 -1.67 12.21
N THR A 153 5.27 -1.73 13.44
CA THR A 153 4.76 -2.96 14.05
C THR A 153 3.59 -3.52 13.25
N TYR A 154 2.65 -2.69 12.83
CA TYR A 154 1.51 -3.13 12.02
C TYR A 154 1.93 -3.71 10.67
N PHE A 155 2.88 -3.09 9.96
CA PHE A 155 3.31 -3.56 8.66
C PHE A 155 4.23 -4.77 8.73
N SER A 156 5.19 -4.76 9.65
CA SER A 156 6.16 -5.84 9.82
C SER A 156 5.63 -7.01 10.65
N ASP A 157 4.56 -6.81 11.41
CA ASP A 157 4.07 -7.77 12.39
C ASP A 157 5.09 -8.14 13.50
N ILE A 158 6.13 -7.32 13.67
CA ILE A 158 7.09 -7.41 14.78
C ILE A 158 6.77 -6.33 15.79
N ASP A 159 6.67 -6.71 17.06
CA ASP A 159 6.61 -5.74 18.15
C ASP A 159 7.97 -5.03 18.32
N VAL A 160 8.06 -3.81 17.80
CA VAL A 160 9.24 -2.96 17.92
C VAL A 160 9.16 -2.21 19.24
N LYS A 161 9.93 -2.68 20.23
CA LYS A 161 10.11 -1.95 21.49
C LYS A 161 10.75 -0.59 21.23
N GLU A 162 10.32 0.42 21.98
CA GLU A 162 10.80 1.80 21.88
C GLU A 162 12.32 1.93 21.97
N GLU A 163 12.95 1.12 22.84
CA GLU A 163 14.40 1.04 23.01
C GLU A 163 15.18 0.64 21.74
N LYS A 164 14.52 -0.01 20.77
CA LYS A 164 15.12 -0.42 19.50
C LYS A 164 14.93 0.61 18.38
N ILE A 165 14.09 1.63 18.58
CA ILE A 165 13.81 2.64 17.56
C ILE A 165 15.07 3.46 17.25
N THR A 166 15.87 3.80 18.25
CA THR A 166 17.15 4.52 18.08
C THR A 166 18.18 3.75 17.24
N HIS A 167 18.11 2.41 17.23
CA HIS A 167 18.93 1.59 16.34
C HIS A 167 18.45 1.65 14.89
N LEU A 168 17.13 1.80 14.66
CA LEU A 168 16.57 1.99 13.32
C LEU A 168 16.96 3.33 12.72
N GLU A 169 17.11 4.37 13.57
CA GLU A 169 17.47 5.71 13.12
C GLU A 169 18.81 5.75 12.37
N ASN A 170 19.74 4.89 12.79
CA ASN A 170 21.09 4.79 12.25
C ASN A 170 21.21 3.85 11.04
N LEU A 171 20.13 3.18 10.65
CA LEU A 171 20.16 2.30 9.48
C LEU A 171 20.08 3.11 8.19
N GLU A 172 20.72 2.60 7.15
CA GLU A 172 20.66 3.16 5.80
C GLU A 172 19.22 3.27 5.27
N LEU A 173 18.26 2.54 5.89
CA LEU A 173 16.82 2.63 5.65
C LEU A 173 16.29 4.08 5.70
N ASN A 174 16.85 4.92 6.58
CA ASN A 174 16.47 6.33 6.68
C ASN A 174 17.01 7.20 5.54
N ASN A 175 18.01 6.72 4.78
CA ASN A 175 18.61 7.46 3.69
C ASN A 175 17.85 7.33 2.37
N VAL A 176 16.81 6.49 2.29
CA VAL A 176 15.96 6.47 1.10
C VAL A 176 15.18 7.77 1.01
N LYS A 177 15.29 8.37 -0.17
CA LYS A 177 14.68 9.65 -0.50
C LYS A 177 13.53 9.39 -1.44
N ILE A 178 12.34 9.85 -1.05
CA ILE A 178 11.19 9.90 -1.95
C ILE A 178 11.23 11.26 -2.63
N ASP A 179 11.34 11.26 -3.95
CA ASP A 179 11.31 12.47 -4.77
C ASP A 179 9.85 12.87 -5.04
N THR A 180 9.38 13.98 -4.46
CA THR A 180 7.98 14.40 -4.60
C THR A 180 7.67 14.96 -5.98
N SER A 181 8.70 15.21 -6.80
CA SER A 181 8.51 15.57 -8.21
C SER A 181 7.98 14.42 -9.06
N LYS A 182 7.88 13.22 -8.48
CA LYS A 182 7.49 11.99 -9.17
C LYS A 182 6.31 11.35 -8.47
N LYS A 183 5.49 10.63 -9.24
CA LYS A 183 4.39 9.85 -8.67
C LYS A 183 4.94 8.66 -7.89
N LEU A 184 4.31 8.32 -6.77
CA LEU A 184 4.70 7.20 -5.91
C LEU A 184 3.65 6.08 -6.02
N ALA A 185 4.08 4.86 -6.25
CA ALA A 185 3.23 3.67 -6.24
C ALA A 185 3.26 3.01 -4.87
N ILE A 186 2.09 2.61 -4.37
CA ILE A 186 1.94 1.69 -3.25
C ILE A 186 1.35 0.39 -3.79
N MET A 187 2.11 -0.68 -3.62
CA MET A 187 1.79 -1.99 -4.15
C MET A 187 1.76 -3.04 -3.05
N PHE A 188 0.84 -3.98 -3.17
CA PHE A 188 0.87 -5.22 -2.43
C PHE A 188 1.57 -6.29 -3.28
N VAL A 189 2.53 -7.00 -2.69
CA VAL A 189 3.29 -8.05 -3.35
C VAL A 189 3.18 -9.33 -2.53
N MET A 190 2.77 -10.42 -3.16
CA MET A 190 2.69 -11.74 -2.58
C MET A 190 3.55 -12.72 -3.38
N TYR A 191 4.43 -13.42 -2.68
CA TYR A 191 5.27 -14.47 -3.24
C TYR A 191 4.74 -15.80 -2.75
N LYS A 192 4.44 -16.73 -3.65
CA LYS A 192 4.07 -18.10 -3.29
C LYS A 192 5.11 -19.05 -3.84
N ASP A 193 5.80 -19.79 -2.98
CA ASP A 193 6.77 -20.85 -3.32
C ASP A 193 7.64 -20.62 -4.58
N ALA A 194 7.90 -19.37 -4.98
CA ALA A 194 8.65 -19.05 -6.19
C ALA A 194 10.12 -19.49 -6.07
N PHE A 195 10.54 -19.88 -4.87
CA PHE A 195 11.88 -20.31 -4.52
C PHE A 195 11.87 -21.39 -3.41
N PRO A 196 11.35 -22.61 -3.65
CA PRO A 196 11.31 -23.67 -2.62
C PRO A 196 12.72 -24.23 -2.32
N GLY A 197 13.76 -23.69 -2.97
CA GLY A 197 15.17 -24.03 -2.79
C GLY A 197 16.09 -22.85 -2.50
N VAL A 198 15.58 -21.63 -2.30
CA VAL A 198 16.40 -20.57 -1.69
C VAL A 198 16.37 -20.80 -0.18
N VAL A 199 17.18 -21.80 0.19
CA VAL A 199 17.73 -22.08 1.51
C VAL A 199 17.74 -20.79 2.34
N GLU A 200 17.18 -20.86 3.56
CA GLU A 200 17.48 -19.91 4.63
C GLU A 200 18.93 -19.45 4.46
N ALA A 201 19.12 -18.19 4.04
CA ALA A 201 20.46 -17.72 3.72
C ALA A 201 21.36 -18.13 4.90
N PRO A 202 22.44 -18.90 4.65
CA PRO A 202 23.26 -19.44 5.73
C PRO A 202 23.64 -18.29 6.65
N LYS A 203 23.72 -18.56 7.96
CA LYS A 203 23.88 -17.64 9.10
C LYS A 203 25.12 -16.71 9.07
N SER A 204 25.63 -16.37 7.88
CA SER A 204 26.82 -15.56 7.63
C SER A 204 26.64 -14.58 6.46
N VAL A 205 25.44 -14.06 6.18
CA VAL A 205 25.28 -12.92 5.24
C VAL A 205 25.58 -11.60 5.96
N THR A 206 26.85 -11.43 6.31
CA THR A 206 27.51 -10.15 6.61
C THR A 206 28.35 -9.68 5.41
N ALA A 207 28.04 -10.13 4.19
CA ALA A 207 28.84 -9.85 3.00
C ALA A 207 28.05 -9.26 1.82
N PHE A 208 27.06 -8.41 2.09
CA PHE A 208 26.50 -7.51 1.07
C PHE A 208 26.89 -6.06 1.42
N GLY A 209 28.19 -5.81 1.33
CA GLY A 209 28.80 -4.50 1.49
C GLY A 209 30.06 -4.28 0.64
N SER A 210 30.45 -5.23 -0.20
CA SER A 210 31.62 -5.04 -1.07
C SER A 210 31.55 -5.95 -2.29
N GLY A 211 31.62 -5.37 -3.47
CA GLY A 211 32.11 -6.11 -4.65
C GLY A 211 31.23 -6.01 -5.88
N VAL A 212 31.41 -4.93 -6.62
CA VAL A 212 31.53 -5.04 -8.08
C VAL A 212 32.48 -6.20 -8.37
N GLY A 213 32.02 -7.30 -8.96
CA GLY A 213 32.94 -8.36 -9.41
C GLY A 213 32.38 -9.77 -9.53
N GLY A 214 31.76 -10.06 -10.68
CA GLY A 214 31.94 -11.36 -11.34
C GLY A 214 31.03 -12.51 -10.89
N THR A 215 29.95 -12.72 -11.63
CA THR A 215 29.71 -14.01 -12.32
C THR A 215 28.65 -13.81 -13.39
N VAL A 216 29.15 -13.59 -14.62
CA VAL A 216 28.37 -13.54 -15.85
C VAL A 216 28.46 -14.95 -16.45
N ALA A 217 27.54 -15.85 -16.10
CA ALA A 217 27.31 -17.08 -16.86
C ALA A 217 26.01 -17.77 -16.44
N GLY A 218 24.95 -17.57 -17.24
CA GLY A 218 23.92 -18.59 -17.45
C GLY A 218 22.89 -18.78 -16.35
N GLY A 219 21.94 -17.84 -16.23
CA GLY A 219 20.70 -18.06 -15.51
C GLY A 219 20.10 -16.74 -15.07
N ILE A 220 19.00 -16.33 -15.72
CA ILE A 220 18.16 -15.22 -15.29
C ILE A 220 17.49 -15.64 -13.98
N VAL A 221 18.23 -15.56 -12.87
CA VAL A 221 17.71 -15.59 -11.50
C VAL A 221 17.77 -14.15 -11.00
N MET A 222 17.16 -13.23 -11.77
CA MET A 222 17.04 -11.81 -11.44
C MET A 222 15.71 -11.49 -10.74
N GLY A 223 14.99 -12.51 -10.25
CA GLY A 223 13.77 -12.32 -9.47
C GLY A 223 14.11 -12.21 -7.98
N LEU A 224 14.34 -10.99 -7.49
CA LEU A 224 14.13 -10.58 -6.08
C LEU A 224 15.08 -11.16 -5.01
N SER A 225 15.89 -12.19 -5.30
CA SER A 225 17.00 -12.65 -4.43
C SER A 225 18.13 -11.62 -4.29
N TYR A 226 18.06 -10.53 -5.08
CA TYR A 226 18.99 -9.40 -5.08
C TYR A 226 18.56 -8.24 -4.17
N PHE A 227 17.54 -8.40 -3.32
CA PHE A 227 17.27 -7.46 -2.24
C PHE A 227 18.20 -7.76 -1.06
N GLY A 228 19.48 -7.43 -1.23
CA GLY A 228 20.46 -7.38 -0.14
C GLY A 228 20.13 -6.26 0.82
N GLY A 229 19.02 -6.38 1.57
CA GLY A 229 18.76 -5.52 2.70
C GLY A 229 19.51 -6.01 3.92
N ILE A 230 19.95 -5.07 4.75
CA ILE A 230 20.42 -5.33 6.10
C ILE A 230 19.22 -5.89 6.88
N GLY A 231 19.08 -7.21 6.87
CA GLY A 231 18.09 -7.89 7.68
C GLY A 231 18.40 -7.61 9.14
N LEU A 232 17.53 -6.83 9.79
CA LEU A 232 17.48 -6.63 11.25
C LEU A 232 17.41 -7.95 12.05
N CYS A 233 17.26 -9.08 11.36
CA CYS A 233 17.15 -10.42 11.91
C CYS A 233 18.50 -11.16 12.04
N SER A 234 19.63 -10.57 11.64
CA SER A 234 20.93 -11.25 11.68
C SER A 234 21.48 -11.50 13.09
N THR A 235 20.95 -10.87 14.14
CA THR A 235 21.44 -11.05 15.53
C THR A 235 20.44 -11.67 16.50
N LEU A 236 19.18 -11.85 16.11
CA LEU A 236 18.14 -12.44 16.96
C LEU A 236 17.51 -13.64 16.23
N ILE A 237 17.89 -14.83 16.68
CA ILE A 237 17.48 -16.14 16.19
C ILE A 237 15.95 -16.19 16.01
N GLY A 238 15.48 -16.29 14.76
CA GLY A 238 14.10 -16.71 14.43
C GLY A 238 13.14 -15.68 13.83
N CYS A 239 13.56 -14.47 13.46
CA CYS A 239 12.64 -13.49 12.84
C CYS A 239 12.61 -13.59 11.31
N SER A 240 11.45 -13.93 10.74
CA SER A 240 11.16 -14.08 9.30
C SER A 240 10.69 -12.78 8.62
N VAL A 241 11.12 -11.62 9.13
CA VAL A 241 10.55 -10.32 8.72
C VAL A 241 11.68 -9.32 8.52
N GLY A 242 11.69 -8.64 7.38
CA GLY A 242 12.71 -7.62 7.08
C GLY A 242 12.08 -6.42 6.40
N VAL A 243 12.47 -5.23 6.84
CA VAL A 243 12.36 -4.03 6.02
C VAL A 243 13.57 -4.05 5.09
N PHE A 244 13.34 -4.16 3.79
CA PHE A 244 14.41 -4.21 2.81
C PHE A 244 14.45 -2.89 2.05
N LEU A 245 15.66 -2.34 1.92
CA LEU A 245 15.92 -1.35 0.90
C LEU A 245 16.08 -2.03 -0.43
N ILE A 246 15.25 -1.63 -1.37
CA ILE A 246 15.49 -1.91 -2.77
C ILE A 246 16.39 -0.79 -3.27
N GLY A 247 17.69 -1.07 -3.30
CA GLY A 247 18.72 -0.16 -3.81
C GLY A 247 19.77 -0.98 -4.54
N GLY A 248 19.44 -1.41 -5.76
CA GLY A 248 20.31 -2.22 -6.62
C GLY A 248 20.72 -1.48 -7.88
N ALA A 249 21.74 -1.99 -8.58
CA ALA A 249 22.28 -1.46 -9.84
C ALA A 249 21.24 -1.21 -10.96
N SER A 250 20.00 -1.68 -10.78
CA SER A 250 18.88 -1.50 -11.69
C SER A 250 18.15 -0.16 -11.56
N GLY A 251 18.55 0.70 -10.60
CA GLY A 251 18.03 2.07 -10.46
C GLY A 251 16.68 2.19 -9.74
N MET A 252 16.06 1.06 -9.36
CA MET A 252 14.84 1.07 -8.56
C MET A 252 15.19 1.42 -7.11
N THR A 253 14.62 2.51 -6.60
CA THR A 253 14.67 2.91 -5.18
C THR A 253 13.30 2.77 -4.56
N GLY A 254 13.17 1.95 -3.51
CA GLY A 254 11.89 1.74 -2.85
C GLY A 254 11.99 1.14 -1.45
N TYR A 255 10.87 1.18 -0.73
CA TYR A 255 10.68 0.57 0.58
C TYR A 255 9.87 -0.72 0.43
N LEU A 256 10.41 -1.83 0.92
CA LEU A 256 9.69 -3.09 1.01
C LEU A 256 9.52 -3.49 2.48
N ILE A 257 8.28 -3.69 2.93
CA ILE A 257 7.97 -4.03 4.33
C ILE A 257 6.84 -5.06 4.41
N GLY A 258 6.96 -6.06 5.27
CA GLY A 258 5.89 -7.02 5.54
C GLY A 258 6.41 -8.27 6.23
N SER A 259 5.53 -9.25 6.44
CA SER A 259 5.80 -10.44 7.25
C SER A 259 5.60 -11.77 6.51
N ASP A 260 6.34 -12.79 6.92
CA ASP A 260 6.21 -14.16 6.42
C ASP A 260 5.28 -14.94 7.36
N ARG A 261 3.96 -14.76 7.17
CA ARG A 261 2.94 -15.45 7.98
C ARG A 261 2.41 -16.73 7.35
N GLY A 262 2.51 -16.88 6.02
CA GLY A 262 2.16 -18.12 5.34
C GLY A 262 3.32 -19.12 5.42
N ALA A 263 3.00 -20.41 5.59
CA ALA A 263 4.01 -21.46 5.43
C ALA A 263 4.54 -21.50 3.98
N ASP A 264 3.67 -21.19 3.01
CA ASP A 264 3.94 -21.35 1.58
C ASP A 264 3.95 -19.99 0.83
N TRP A 265 3.68 -18.87 1.52
CA TRP A 265 3.69 -17.54 0.91
C TRP A 265 4.14 -16.42 1.83
N ARG A 266 4.61 -15.34 1.21
CA ARG A 266 5.14 -14.13 1.85
C ARG A 266 4.46 -12.91 1.28
N ALA A 267 3.96 -12.03 2.14
CA ALA A 267 3.29 -10.81 1.73
C ALA A 267 4.10 -9.58 2.16
N ARG A 268 4.18 -8.58 1.27
CA ARG A 268 4.93 -7.34 1.46
C ARG A 268 4.18 -6.17 0.84
N LEU A 269 4.36 -4.99 1.42
CA LEU A 269 4.07 -3.71 0.80
C LEU A 269 5.32 -3.17 0.16
N LEU A 270 5.19 -2.72 -1.08
CA LEU A 270 6.23 -2.02 -1.83
C LEU A 270 5.80 -0.57 -2.04
N VAL A 271 6.64 0.36 -1.63
CA VAL A 271 6.51 1.79 -1.90
C VAL A 271 7.66 2.18 -2.82
N THR A 272 7.36 2.54 -4.06
CA THR A 272 8.38 2.80 -5.09
C THR A 272 7.91 3.91 -6.03
N GLU A 273 8.84 4.51 -6.77
CA GLU A 273 8.48 5.45 -7.84
C GLU A 273 7.58 4.77 -8.88
N TYR A 274 6.47 5.42 -9.25
CA TYR A 274 5.56 4.94 -10.29
C TYR A 274 6.16 5.20 -11.68
N ASN A 275 7.08 4.33 -12.06
CA ASN A 275 7.85 4.38 -13.30
C ASN A 275 7.79 3.03 -14.04
N LYS A 276 7.54 3.04 -15.36
CA LYS A 276 7.35 1.82 -16.17
C LYS A 276 8.55 0.88 -16.08
N GLU A 277 9.77 1.41 -16.15
CA GLU A 277 11.01 0.64 -16.11
C GLU A 277 11.17 -0.06 -14.76
N ASN A 278 10.94 0.64 -13.64
CA ASN A 278 10.99 0.06 -12.30
C ASN A 278 9.93 -1.03 -12.11
N LEU A 279 8.71 -0.79 -12.58
CA LEU A 279 7.60 -1.72 -12.43
C LEU A 279 7.78 -3.00 -13.27
N LYS A 280 8.41 -2.90 -14.44
CA LYS A 280 8.77 -4.07 -15.25
C LYS A 280 9.80 -4.98 -14.58
N GLN A 281 10.64 -4.44 -13.69
CA GLN A 281 11.67 -5.22 -12.98
C GLN A 281 11.10 -6.10 -11.86
N LEU A 282 9.85 -5.88 -11.42
CA LEU A 282 9.24 -6.66 -10.35
C LEU A 282 8.85 -8.09 -10.76
N ASP A 283 8.87 -8.39 -12.07
CA ASP A 283 8.55 -9.71 -12.65
C ASP A 283 7.24 -10.29 -12.09
N CYS A 284 6.20 -9.44 -12.06
CA CYS A 284 4.87 -9.80 -11.56
C CYS A 284 4.17 -10.70 -12.59
N THR A 285 3.95 -11.97 -12.23
CA THR A 285 3.20 -12.95 -13.05
C THR A 285 1.76 -12.50 -13.29
N GLN A 286 1.17 -11.82 -12.31
CA GLN A 286 -0.14 -11.19 -12.42
C GLN A 286 -0.08 -9.80 -11.82
N LEU A 287 -0.67 -8.84 -12.53
CA LEU A 287 -0.82 -7.47 -12.10
C LEU A 287 -2.30 -7.13 -11.99
N GLU A 288 -2.79 -7.03 -10.76
CA GLU A 288 -4.18 -6.63 -10.50
C GLU A 288 -4.30 -5.11 -10.30
N GLY A 289 -5.33 -4.52 -10.90
CA GLY A 289 -5.62 -3.09 -10.90
C GLY A 289 -6.17 -2.64 -12.25
N LYS A 290 -7.40 -2.08 -12.29
CA LYS A 290 -8.13 -1.74 -13.53
C LYS A 290 -7.36 -0.81 -14.49
N ASP A 291 -6.46 0.02 -13.98
CA ASP A 291 -5.62 0.95 -14.77
C ASP A 291 -4.17 0.50 -14.94
N SER A 292 -3.78 -0.63 -14.34
CA SER A 292 -2.41 -1.15 -14.36
C SER A 292 -1.99 -1.69 -15.75
N LEU A 293 -2.97 -2.11 -16.56
CA LEU A 293 -2.77 -2.69 -17.88
C LEU A 293 -2.18 -1.71 -18.91
N LYS A 294 -2.45 -0.40 -18.78
CA LYS A 294 -1.88 0.63 -19.67
C LYS A 294 -0.36 0.75 -19.57
N ILE A 295 0.24 0.26 -18.49
CA ILE A 295 1.70 0.26 -18.30
C ILE A 295 2.36 -0.93 -19.00
N GLN A 296 1.64 -2.02 -19.24
CA GLN A 296 2.21 -3.22 -19.90
C GLN A 296 2.07 -3.19 -21.43
N GLU A 297 1.10 -2.45 -21.97
CA GLU A 297 0.90 -2.31 -23.42
C GLU A 297 1.89 -1.28 -24.03
N LYS A 298 3.15 -1.68 -24.21
CA LYS A 298 4.11 -1.21 -25.24
C LYS A 298 5.45 -1.92 -25.05
#